data_AF-A0A117LEK0-F1
#
_entry.id   AF-A0A117LEK0-F1
#
_cell.length_a   1.000
_cell.length_b   1.000
_cell.length_c   1.000
_cell.angle_alpha   90.00
_cell.angle_beta   90.00
_cell.angle_gamma   90.00
#
_symmetry.space_group_name_H-M   'P 1'
#
loop_
_entity.id
_entity.type
_entity.pdbx_description
1 polymer ?
#
loop_
_entity_poly.entity_id
_entity_poly.type
_entity_poly.pdbx_seq_one_letter_code
_entity_poly.pdbx_strand_id
1 'polypeptide(L)'
;MVDQQAGAQIVDMLEMARRAIELHDYNAARAFFRRIIAIDDACGAAWYGLGLIALWRGDVEEAYECLSEFVVLIDDKELAAEIESVLYYLERFCTGEAGGGLESLFAGLKRFQTRCLIDRLMKVGER
;
A
#
# COMPACT_ATOMS: atom_id res chain seq x y z
N MET A 1 27.28 -10.79 -6.15
CA MET A 1 26.91 -12.14 -5.67
C MET A 1 25.93 -12.04 -4.50
N VAL A 2 24.98 -11.13 -4.64
CA VAL A 2 23.95 -10.70 -3.69
C VAL A 2 22.72 -10.66 -4.62
N ASP A 3 21.61 -11.38 -4.45
CA ASP A 3 20.73 -11.41 -3.28
C ASP A 3 19.67 -12.53 -3.41
N GLN A 4 20.06 -13.76 -3.76
CA GLN A 4 19.10 -14.88 -3.82
C GLN A 4 18.39 -15.12 -2.47
N GLN A 5 19.01 -14.64 -1.39
CA GLN A 5 18.50 -14.71 -0.03
C GLN A 5 17.60 -13.52 0.32
N ALA A 6 17.94 -12.28 -0.06
CA ALA A 6 17.09 -11.13 0.24
C ALA A 6 15.79 -11.13 -0.55
N GLY A 7 15.79 -11.55 -1.81
CA GLY A 7 14.55 -11.74 -2.58
C GLY A 7 13.62 -12.77 -1.91
N ALA A 8 14.16 -13.91 -1.47
CA ALA A 8 13.39 -14.91 -0.73
C ALA A 8 12.88 -14.39 0.63
N GLN A 9 13.65 -13.54 1.32
CA GLN A 9 13.21 -12.91 2.56
C GLN A 9 12.10 -11.89 2.33
N ILE A 10 12.15 -11.12 1.23
CA ILE A 10 11.09 -10.17 0.87
C ILE A 10 9.78 -10.91 0.60
N VAL A 11 9.83 -12.01 -0.16
CA VAL A 11 8.65 -12.85 -0.44
C VAL A 11 8.05 -13.39 0.86
N ASP A 12 8.87 -13.94 1.77
CA ASP A 12 8.39 -14.42 3.08
C ASP A 12 7.76 -13.28 3.91
N MET A 13 8.39 -12.10 3.95
CA MET A 13 7.84 -10.94 4.65
C MET A 13 6.54 -10.43 4.03
N LEU A 14 6.38 -10.51 2.71
CA LEU A 14 5.12 -10.17 2.03
C LEU A 14 4.01 -11.17 2.41
N GLU A 15 4.32 -12.47 2.50
CA GLU A 15 3.38 -13.48 2.98
C GLU A 15 2.98 -13.25 4.45
N MET A 16 3.94 -12.89 5.31
CA MET A 16 3.67 -12.53 6.71
C MET A 16 2.82 -11.26 6.82
N ALA A 17 3.14 -10.22 6.03
CA ALA A 17 2.37 -8.98 5.97
C ALA A 17 0.92 -9.24 5.53
N ARG A 18 0.75 -10.07 4.49
CA ARG A 18 -0.57 -10.49 4.02
C ARG A 18 -1.36 -11.17 5.13
N ARG A 19 -0.75 -12.14 5.82
CA ARG A 19 -1.41 -12.88 6.89
C ARG A 19 -1.80 -11.96 8.05
N ALA A 20 -0.96 -10.98 8.37
CA ALA A 20 -1.27 -9.95 9.34
C ALA A 20 -2.50 -9.10 8.91
N ILE A 21 -2.61 -8.72 7.63
CA ILE A 21 -3.79 -8.03 7.09
C ILE A 21 -5.06 -8.89 7.24
N GLU A 22 -4.98 -10.18 6.93
CA GLU A 22 -6.12 -11.11 7.10
C GLU A 22 -6.55 -11.25 8.57
N LEU A 23 -5.60 -11.12 9.50
CA LEU A 23 -5.86 -11.08 10.94
C LEU A 23 -6.29 -9.70 11.45
N HIS A 24 -6.48 -8.71 10.55
CA HIS A 24 -6.74 -7.31 10.89
C HIS A 24 -5.64 -6.65 11.72
N ASP A 25 -4.44 -7.24 11.75
CA ASP A 25 -3.28 -6.73 12.48
C ASP A 25 -2.46 -5.78 11.60
N TYR A 26 -3.03 -4.60 11.38
CA TYR A 26 -2.42 -3.58 10.53
C TYR A 26 -1.12 -3.01 11.10
N ASN A 27 -0.88 -3.14 12.41
CA ASN A 27 0.39 -2.77 13.02
C ASN A 27 1.51 -3.72 12.60
N ALA A 28 1.26 -5.03 12.69
CA ALA A 28 2.22 -6.03 12.27
C ALA A 28 2.49 -5.94 10.77
N ALA A 29 1.46 -5.81 9.94
CA ALA A 29 1.61 -5.65 8.49
C ALA A 29 2.49 -4.43 8.13
N ARG A 30 2.27 -3.28 8.79
CA ARG A 30 3.06 -2.07 8.57
C ARG A 30 4.55 -2.29 8.90
N ALA A 31 4.84 -3.03 9.97
CA ALA A 31 6.21 -3.34 10.36
C ALA A 31 6.92 -4.22 9.31
N PHE A 32 6.22 -5.20 8.73
CA PHE A 32 6.77 -6.03 7.66
C PHE A 32 7.05 -5.22 6.40
N PHE A 33 6.12 -4.37 5.94
CA PHE A 33 6.35 -3.54 4.76
C PHE A 33 7.50 -2.54 4.95
N ARG A 34 7.65 -1.93 6.12
CA ARG A 34 8.81 -1.08 6.42
C ARG A 34 10.13 -1.83 6.39
N ARG A 35 10.15 -3.10 6.79
CA ARG A 35 11.35 -3.95 6.67
C ARG A 35 11.66 -4.27 5.22
N ILE A 36 10.64 -4.54 4.40
CA ILE A 36 10.80 -4.79 2.98
C ILE A 36 11.44 -3.57 2.31
N ILE A 37 10.90 -2.36 2.53
CA ILE A 37 11.45 -1.11 1.96
C ILE A 37 12.89 -0.84 2.42
N ALA A 38 13.25 -1.25 3.64
CA ALA A 38 14.62 -1.12 4.13
C ALA A 38 15.62 -2.07 3.44
N ILE A 39 15.12 -3.15 2.83
CA ILE A 39 15.93 -4.13 2.09
C ILE A 39 15.92 -3.79 0.60
N ASP A 40 14.73 -3.49 0.08
CA ASP A 40 14.47 -3.14 -1.31
C ASP A 40 13.45 -1.99 -1.35
N ASP A 41 13.95 -0.77 -1.54
CA ASP A 41 13.09 0.40 -1.65
C ASP A 41 12.36 0.46 -3.01
N ALA A 42 12.79 -0.34 -3.98
CA ALA A 42 12.11 -0.48 -5.28
C ALA A 42 10.85 -1.37 -5.22
N CYS A 43 10.52 -1.94 -4.05
CA CYS A 43 9.40 -2.86 -3.92
C CYS A 43 8.05 -2.13 -3.90
N GLY A 44 7.43 -1.96 -5.07
CA GLY A 44 6.11 -1.33 -5.19
C GLY A 44 5.03 -1.97 -4.32
N ALA A 45 5.06 -3.30 -4.12
CA ALA A 45 4.09 -3.98 -3.26
C ALA A 45 4.13 -3.48 -1.80
N ALA A 46 5.32 -3.13 -1.29
CA ALA A 46 5.48 -2.63 0.07
C ALA A 46 4.98 -1.19 0.23
N TRP A 47 5.28 -0.32 -0.74
CA TRP A 47 4.76 1.05 -0.79
C TRP A 47 3.24 1.09 -0.89
N TYR A 48 2.68 0.26 -1.77
CA TYR A 48 1.24 0.11 -1.89
C TYR A 48 0.61 -0.35 -0.56
N GLY A 49 1.16 -1.41 0.03
CA GLY A 49 0.71 -1.95 1.32
C GLY A 49 0.75 -0.92 2.46
N LEU A 50 1.81 -0.12 2.55
CA LEU A 50 1.90 0.98 3.52
C LEU A 50 0.86 2.06 3.26
N GLY A 51 0.72 2.51 2.02
CA GLY A 51 -0.24 3.55 1.65
C GLY A 51 -1.67 3.19 2.03
N LEU A 52 -2.06 1.92 1.86
CA LEU A 52 -3.38 1.44 2.23
C LEU A 52 -3.59 1.32 3.73
N ILE A 53 -2.57 0.89 4.47
CA ILE A 53 -2.63 0.84 5.93
C ILE A 53 -2.77 2.27 6.48
N ALA A 54 -2.03 3.22 5.92
CA ALA A 54 -2.13 4.64 6.27
C ALA A 54 -3.55 5.18 5.97
N LEU A 55 -4.11 4.86 4.79
CA LEU A 55 -5.51 5.15 4.44
C LEU A 55 -6.49 4.57 5.48
N TRP A 56 -6.31 3.33 5.92
CA TRP A 56 -7.18 2.71 6.91
C TRP A 56 -7.07 3.30 8.30
N ARG A 57 -5.91 3.87 8.65
CA ARG A 57 -5.72 4.64 9.89
C ARG A 57 -6.25 6.07 9.80
N GLY A 58 -6.47 6.56 8.58
CA GLY A 58 -6.83 7.96 8.32
C GLY A 58 -5.62 8.88 8.23
N ASP A 59 -4.41 8.34 8.17
CA ASP A 59 -3.18 9.09 7.94
C ASP A 59 -3.06 9.42 6.44
N VAL A 60 -3.76 10.48 6.02
CA VAL A 60 -3.83 10.91 4.60
C VAL A 60 -2.47 11.34 4.07
N GLU A 61 -1.65 12.00 4.89
CA GLU A 61 -0.30 12.43 4.52
C GLU A 61 0.61 11.22 4.23
N GLU A 62 0.72 10.28 5.18
CA GLU A 62 1.52 9.05 5.02
C GLU A 62 1.02 8.22 3.82
N ALA A 63 -0.31 8.18 3.61
CA ALA A 63 -0.90 7.50 2.46
C ALA A 63 -0.49 8.12 1.12
N TYR A 64 -0.52 9.45 1.03
CA TYR A 64 -0.16 10.17 -0.19
C TYR A 64 1.30 9.92 -0.56
N GLU A 65 2.22 10.04 0.39
CA GLU A 65 3.65 9.82 0.13
C GLU A 65 3.92 8.38 -0.31
N CYS A 66 3.37 7.38 0.38
CA CYS A 66 3.60 5.99 0.03
C CYS A 66 3.02 5.61 -1.34
N LEU A 67 1.83 6.13 -1.67
CA LEU A 67 1.18 5.85 -2.95
C LEU A 67 1.84 6.60 -4.12
N SER A 68 2.40 7.78 -3.86
CA SER A 68 3.19 8.53 -4.85
C SER A 68 4.43 7.74 -5.25
N GLU A 69 5.19 7.23 -4.28
CA GLU A 69 6.36 6.39 -4.55
C GLU A 69 5.98 5.11 -5.31
N PHE A 70 4.84 4.51 -4.96
CA PHE A 70 4.32 3.35 -5.69
C PHE A 70 4.09 3.62 -7.19
N VAL A 71 3.49 4.77 -7.53
CA VAL A 71 3.23 5.15 -8.93
C VAL A 71 4.53 5.34 -9.71
N VAL A 72 5.57 5.87 -9.06
CA VAL A 72 6.89 6.03 -9.67
C VAL A 72 7.56 4.68 -9.97
N LEU A 73 7.36 3.69 -9.09
CA LEU A 73 7.99 2.38 -9.20
C LEU A 73 7.24 1.42 -10.14
N ILE A 74 5.95 1.63 -10.37
CA ILE A 74 5.15 0.71 -11.16
C ILE A 74 5.17 1.06 -12.66
N ASP A 75 5.43 0.05 -13.48
CA ASP A 75 5.37 0.15 -14.94
C ASP A 75 3.94 -0.06 -15.49
N ASP A 76 3.04 -0.59 -14.66
CA ASP A 76 1.66 -0.86 -15.01
C ASP A 76 0.82 0.43 -15.03
N LYS A 77 0.52 0.93 -16.23
CA LYS A 77 -0.22 2.18 -16.43
C LYS A 77 -1.66 2.13 -15.90
N GLU A 78 -2.31 0.97 -15.95
CA GLU A 78 -3.68 0.84 -15.46
C GLU A 78 -3.71 0.97 -13.95
N LEU A 79 -2.79 0.28 -13.27
CA LEU A 79 -2.66 0.38 -11.81
C LEU A 79 -2.18 1.77 -11.39
N ALA A 80 -1.26 2.39 -12.14
CA ALA A 80 -0.84 3.77 -11.90
C ALA A 80 -2.03 4.74 -11.97
N ALA A 81 -2.87 4.67 -13.02
CA ALA A 81 -4.02 5.57 -13.18
C ALA A 81 -5.06 5.44 -12.06
N GLU A 82 -5.28 4.23 -11.55
CA GLU A 82 -6.15 3.97 -10.39
C GLU A 82 -5.60 4.67 -9.14
N ILE A 83 -4.30 4.58 -8.90
CA ILE A 83 -3.66 5.21 -7.73
C ILE A 83 -3.52 6.72 -7.90
N GLU A 84 -3.24 7.23 -9.10
CA GLU A 84 -3.24 8.66 -9.40
C GLU A 84 -4.61 9.29 -9.12
N SER A 85 -5.69 8.57 -9.44
CA SER A 85 -7.04 9.01 -9.07
C SER A 85 -7.19 9.12 -7.55
N VAL A 86 -6.70 8.14 -6.78
CA VAL A 86 -6.69 8.18 -5.31
C VAL A 86 -5.84 9.34 -4.79
N LEU A 87 -4.63 9.54 -5.31
CA LEU A 87 -3.73 10.63 -4.95
C LEU A 87 -4.38 12.01 -5.18
N TYR A 88 -5.06 12.19 -6.33
CA TYR A 88 -5.81 13.40 -6.62
C TYR A 88 -6.87 13.70 -5.56
N TYR A 89 -7.60 12.67 -5.08
CA TYR A 89 -8.53 12.87 -3.97
C TYR A 89 -7.79 13.24 -2.68
N LEU A 90 -6.70 12.55 -2.34
CA LEU A 90 -5.93 12.79 -1.10
C LEU A 90 -5.30 14.19 -1.04
N GLU A 91 -4.72 14.69 -2.13
CA GLU A 91 -4.16 16.05 -2.20
C GLU A 91 -5.22 17.12 -1.89
N ARG A 92 -6.42 16.93 -2.44
CA ARG A 92 -7.58 17.80 -2.22
C ARG A 92 -8.10 17.74 -0.78
N PHE A 93 -7.91 16.62 -0.09
CA PHE A 93 -8.23 16.50 1.34
C PHE A 93 -7.16 17.15 2.22
N CYS A 94 -5.88 17.05 1.86
CA CYS A 94 -4.75 17.58 2.64
C CYS A 94 -4.72 19.14 2.63
N THR A 95 -5.20 19.74 1.55
CA THR A 95 -5.24 21.22 1.36
C THR A 95 -6.38 21.93 2.10
N GLY A 96 -7.24 21.20 2.82
CA GLY A 96 -8.10 21.76 3.86
C GLY A 96 -9.44 22.31 3.39
N GLU A 97 -10.39 21.42 3.07
CA GLU A 97 -11.84 21.70 3.13
C GLU A 97 -12.65 20.40 3.36
N ALA A 98 -12.53 19.74 4.52
CA ALA A 98 -13.59 18.86 5.03
C ALA A 98 -13.31 18.39 6.47
N GLY A 99 -13.91 19.04 7.44
CA GLY A 99 -14.15 18.46 8.78
C GLY A 99 -15.23 17.37 8.76
N GLY A 100 -15.25 16.49 7.76
CA GLY A 100 -16.36 15.56 7.55
C GLY A 100 -16.00 14.31 6.76
N GLY A 101 -15.84 13.19 7.47
CA GLY A 101 -16.29 11.89 6.98
C GLY A 101 -15.37 11.13 6.02
N LEU A 102 -14.07 11.01 6.35
CA LEU A 102 -13.21 9.96 5.77
C LEU A 102 -13.90 8.58 5.85
N GLU A 103 -14.70 8.34 6.90
CA GLU A 103 -15.45 7.10 7.10
C GLU A 103 -16.43 6.76 5.98
N SER A 104 -17.01 7.74 5.26
CA SER A 104 -17.99 7.48 4.19
C SER A 104 -17.31 7.09 2.87
N LEU A 105 -16.19 7.75 2.53
CA LEU A 105 -15.37 7.39 1.39
C LEU A 105 -14.67 6.05 1.64
N PHE A 106 -14.12 5.87 2.85
CA PHE A 106 -13.52 4.62 3.27
C PHE A 106 -14.53 3.50 3.50
N ALA A 107 -15.79 3.74 3.87
CA ALA A 107 -16.79 2.68 3.92
C ALA A 107 -17.10 2.12 2.52
N GLY A 108 -17.06 2.99 1.50
CA GLY A 108 -17.14 2.60 0.08
C GLY A 108 -15.93 1.79 -0.38
N LEU A 109 -14.71 2.24 -0.03
CA LEU A 109 -13.45 1.61 -0.42
C LEU A 109 -13.10 0.34 0.41
N LYS A 110 -13.33 0.34 1.73
CA LYS A 110 -13.08 -0.80 2.66
C LYS A 110 -13.82 -2.06 2.25
N ARG A 111 -15.00 -1.94 1.65
CA ARG A 111 -15.81 -3.10 1.23
C ARG A 111 -15.34 -3.70 -0.10
N PHE A 112 -14.63 -2.92 -0.91
CA PHE A 112 -14.15 -3.33 -2.23
C PHE A 112 -12.68 -3.79 -2.21
N GLN A 113 -11.85 -3.25 -1.31
CA GLN A 113 -10.40 -3.38 -1.42
C GLN A 113 -9.79 -4.61 -0.75
N THR A 114 -10.19 -5.01 0.47
CA THR A 114 -9.38 -6.00 1.26
C THR A 114 -9.13 -7.33 0.55
N ARG A 115 -10.09 -7.83 -0.24
CA ARG A 115 -9.96 -9.09 -0.99
C ARG A 115 -9.31 -8.91 -2.36
N CYS A 116 -9.47 -7.76 -2.98
CA CYS A 116 -8.86 -7.42 -4.27
C CYS A 116 -7.38 -7.04 -4.10
N LEU A 117 -7.03 -6.45 -2.95
CA LEU A 117 -5.69 -6.03 -2.57
C LEU A 117 -4.68 -7.17 -2.54
N ILE A 118 -5.08 -8.27 -1.90
CA ILE A 118 -4.24 -9.45 -1.71
C ILE A 118 -3.95 -10.11 -3.07
N ASP A 119 -4.96 -10.14 -3.95
CA ASP A 119 -4.84 -10.69 -5.31
C ASP A 119 -3.95 -9.80 -6.20
N ARG A 120 -4.08 -8.47 -6.08
CA ARG A 120 -3.30 -7.49 -6.86
C ARG A 120 -1.85 -7.35 -6.36
N LEU A 121 -1.60 -7.47 -5.05
CA LEU A 121 -0.25 -7.51 -4.47
C LEU A 121 0.55 -8.73 -4.96
N MET A 122 -0.10 -9.89 -5.12
CA MET A 122 0.53 -11.10 -5.66
C MET A 122 0.99 -10.91 -7.11
N LYS A 123 0.17 -10.29 -7.97
CA LYS A 123 0.53 -9.98 -9.37
C LYS A 123 1.72 -9.01 -9.50
N VAL A 124 1.90 -8.11 -8.54
CA VAL A 124 2.98 -7.12 -8.58
C VAL A 124 4.31 -7.71 -8.10
N GLY A 125 4.28 -8.72 -7.21
CA GLY A 125 5.48 -9.41 -6.71
C GLY A 125 6.08 -10.47 -7.66
N GLU A 126 5.48 -10.73 -8.81
CA GLU A 126 5.93 -11.76 -9.77
C GLU A 126 6.90 -11.26 -10.87
N ARG A 127 7.45 -10.05 -10.78
CA ARG A 127 8.44 -9.54 -11.75
C ARG A 127 9.88 -9.70 -11.29
#